data_AF-A0A0D7BLN6-F1
#
_entry.id   AF-A0A0D7BLN6-F1
#
_cell.length_a   1.000
_cell.length_b   1.000
_cell.length_c   1.000
_cell.angle_alpha   90.00
_cell.angle_beta   90.00
_cell.angle_gamma   90.00
#
_symmetry.space_group_name_H-M   'P 1'
#
loop_
_entity.id
_entity.type
_entity.pdbx_description
1 polymer ?
#
loop_
_entity_poly.entity_id
_entity_poly.type
_entity_poly.pdbx_seq_one_letter_code
_entity_poly.pdbx_strand_id
1 'polypeptide(L)'
;MSARIPPNGNLRQRVENLLSQTCMLPCSTVIQAFLQLVEPRQRFQVALDVLLPLLDPLPGPRFDKDLLAQRILVAFLLYSLYAPYPITINPFKSVLFVTFRKERANASVGVTEDEQLVWVLWKLLRGDGNDIGPYSPNTLARTPLPQELKVAQLELDDALYDAETNLDYAPPTKPAQTISAENDKANDNIARAMPLLLEARERVLTLSERRILLPAIPSLASTNMITPLDLFPIVSYNSTLAHPLFVALLTTPGASPSASLPSPFLDVLCSLPPTLPTFDLVGRLLQDSTLCADGITSIGSLVRVEVLGRFVFECIRWLENADWEEREGMVSDDRFAMGVKNLCRFYASLVKLSIVDPTAEEDTIEMASFSLQNSKFEEANTLYKMLVAGRA
;
A
#
# COMPACT_ATOMS: atom_id res chain seq x y z
N MET A 1 -11.61 -46.07 -24.85
CA MET A 1 -10.88 -44.88 -25.32
C MET A 1 -11.78 -43.68 -25.11
N SER A 2 -11.61 -42.98 -23.98
CA SER A 2 -12.45 -41.84 -23.59
C SER A 2 -11.72 -40.55 -23.94
N ALA A 3 -12.22 -39.81 -24.92
CA ALA A 3 -11.67 -38.53 -25.31
C ALA A 3 -12.03 -37.47 -24.27
N ARG A 4 -11.01 -36.81 -23.72
CA ARG A 4 -11.13 -35.68 -22.79
C ARG A 4 -11.63 -34.44 -23.54
N ILE A 5 -12.74 -33.87 -23.09
CA ILE A 5 -13.22 -32.54 -23.50
C ILE A 5 -12.54 -31.50 -22.60
N PRO A 6 -11.90 -30.44 -23.12
CA PRO A 6 -11.32 -29.38 -22.30
C PRO A 6 -12.42 -28.44 -21.75
N PRO A 7 -12.34 -28.01 -20.48
CA PRO A 7 -13.45 -27.34 -19.79
C PRO A 7 -13.66 -25.84 -20.12
N ASN A 8 -12.79 -25.20 -20.93
CA ASN A 8 -12.78 -23.73 -21.08
C ASN A 8 -13.30 -23.19 -22.43
N GLY A 9 -13.70 -24.05 -23.38
CA GLY A 9 -14.11 -23.62 -24.73
C GLY A 9 -15.40 -22.78 -24.76
N ASN A 10 -16.33 -22.99 -23.83
CA ASN A 10 -17.64 -22.33 -23.85
C ASN A 10 -17.62 -20.90 -23.31
N LEU A 11 -16.70 -20.54 -22.40
CA LEU A 11 -16.67 -19.20 -21.81
C LEU A 11 -16.07 -18.18 -22.76
N ARG A 12 -14.97 -18.54 -23.42
CA ARG A 12 -14.30 -17.71 -24.43
C ARG A 12 -15.24 -17.32 -25.57
N GLN A 13 -15.94 -18.30 -26.15
CA GLN A 13 -16.91 -18.04 -27.23
C GLN A 13 -18.07 -17.15 -26.76
N ARG A 14 -18.53 -17.28 -25.50
CA ARG A 14 -19.58 -16.42 -24.94
C ARG A 14 -19.12 -14.98 -24.75
N VAL A 15 -17.85 -14.76 -24.36
CA VAL A 15 -17.25 -13.43 -24.24
C VAL A 15 -17.02 -12.81 -25.62
N GLU A 16 -16.52 -13.57 -26.60
CA GLU A 16 -16.35 -13.10 -27.99
C GLU A 16 -17.71 -12.76 -28.64
N ASN A 17 -18.75 -13.56 -28.38
CA ASN A 17 -20.12 -13.28 -28.82
C ASN A 17 -20.72 -12.06 -28.12
N LEU A 18 -20.41 -11.84 -26.84
CA LEU A 18 -20.79 -10.62 -26.12
C LEU A 18 -20.15 -9.41 -26.80
N LEU A 19 -18.82 -9.41 -26.97
CA LEU A 19 -18.08 -8.29 -27.54
C LEU A 19 -18.54 -7.91 -28.96
N SER A 20 -18.84 -8.89 -29.80
CA SER A 20 -19.33 -8.64 -31.17
C SER A 20 -20.76 -8.09 -31.23
N GLN A 21 -21.61 -8.40 -30.25
CA GLN A 21 -23.01 -7.94 -30.22
C GLN A 21 -23.22 -6.63 -29.44
N THR A 22 -22.26 -6.25 -28.59
CA THR A 22 -22.44 -5.15 -27.63
C THR A 22 -21.78 -3.83 -28.02
N CYS A 23 -21.13 -3.71 -29.18
CA CYS A 23 -20.50 -2.44 -29.63
C CYS A 23 -21.48 -1.26 -29.79
N MET A 24 -22.79 -1.54 -29.83
CA MET A 24 -23.87 -0.53 -29.90
C MET A 24 -24.41 -0.10 -28.53
N LEU A 25 -24.09 -0.83 -27.46
CA LEU A 25 -24.57 -0.55 -26.11
C LEU A 25 -23.62 0.40 -25.36
N PRO A 26 -24.11 1.14 -24.35
CA PRO A 26 -23.25 1.92 -23.47
C PRO A 26 -22.20 1.04 -22.80
N CYS A 27 -20.96 1.51 -22.76
CA CYS A 27 -19.83 0.79 -22.20
C CYS A 27 -20.10 0.29 -20.76
N SER A 28 -20.81 1.07 -19.93
CA SER A 28 -21.24 0.70 -18.58
C SER A 28 -22.18 -0.52 -18.54
N THR A 29 -23.14 -0.59 -19.47
CA THR A 29 -24.07 -1.73 -19.61
C THR A 29 -23.32 -3.00 -20.02
N VAL A 30 -22.32 -2.87 -20.89
CA VAL A 30 -21.50 -4.01 -21.34
C VAL A 30 -20.66 -4.58 -20.20
N ILE A 31 -20.09 -3.73 -19.36
CA ILE A 31 -19.37 -4.18 -18.15
C ILE A 31 -20.31 -4.93 -17.22
N GLN A 32 -21.51 -4.41 -16.95
CA GLN A 32 -22.45 -5.09 -16.08
C GLN A 32 -22.82 -6.49 -16.63
N ALA A 33 -23.05 -6.61 -17.94
CA ALA A 33 -23.26 -7.89 -18.59
C ALA A 33 -22.03 -8.83 -18.48
N PHE A 34 -20.82 -8.28 -18.64
CA PHE A 34 -19.57 -9.04 -18.49
C PHE A 34 -19.34 -9.54 -17.06
N LEU A 35 -19.58 -8.70 -16.05
CA LEU A 35 -19.42 -9.03 -14.64
C LEU A 35 -20.43 -10.08 -14.17
N GLN A 36 -21.62 -10.13 -14.77
CA GLN A 36 -22.64 -11.17 -14.56
C GLN A 36 -22.30 -12.47 -15.28
N LEU A 37 -21.62 -12.39 -16.44
CA LEU A 37 -21.24 -13.55 -17.24
C LEU A 37 -20.00 -14.28 -16.70
N VAL A 38 -19.04 -13.53 -16.14
CA VAL A 38 -17.74 -14.05 -15.69
C VAL A 38 -17.62 -13.98 -14.18
N GLU A 39 -17.44 -15.13 -13.54
CA GLU A 39 -17.23 -15.25 -12.10
C GLU A 39 -15.98 -14.49 -11.63
N PRO A 40 -15.99 -13.86 -10.43
CA PRO A 40 -14.88 -13.04 -9.93
C PRO A 40 -13.51 -13.73 -9.99
N ARG A 41 -13.45 -15.04 -9.70
CA ARG A 41 -12.20 -15.83 -9.69
C ARG A 41 -11.61 -16.06 -11.09
N GLN A 42 -12.41 -15.93 -12.14
CA GLN A 42 -12.01 -16.19 -13.54
C GLN A 42 -11.77 -14.90 -14.34
N ARG A 43 -12.15 -13.73 -13.80
CA ARG A 43 -12.06 -12.43 -14.51
C ARG A 43 -10.64 -12.08 -14.95
N PHE A 44 -9.65 -12.32 -14.09
CA PHE A 44 -8.25 -12.06 -14.42
C PHE A 44 -7.75 -12.98 -15.54
N GLN A 45 -8.05 -14.28 -15.46
CA GLN A 45 -7.64 -15.25 -16.48
C GLN A 45 -8.33 -14.97 -17.83
N VAL A 46 -9.62 -14.62 -17.83
CA VAL A 46 -10.36 -14.23 -19.04
C VAL A 46 -9.80 -12.93 -19.63
N ALA A 47 -9.39 -11.98 -18.79
CA ALA A 47 -8.75 -10.76 -19.26
C ALA A 47 -7.42 -11.05 -19.96
N LEU A 48 -6.60 -11.98 -19.44
CA LEU A 48 -5.35 -12.40 -20.06
C LEU A 48 -5.56 -13.19 -21.38
N ASP A 49 -6.46 -14.17 -21.37
CA ASP A 49 -6.59 -15.13 -22.47
C ASP A 49 -7.47 -14.65 -23.62
N VAL A 50 -8.38 -13.70 -23.35
CA VAL A 50 -9.42 -13.28 -24.31
C VAL A 50 -9.38 -11.78 -24.58
N LEU A 51 -9.28 -10.94 -23.54
CA LEU A 51 -9.34 -9.49 -23.72
C LEU A 51 -8.02 -8.89 -24.21
N LEU A 52 -6.89 -9.25 -23.62
CA LEU A 52 -5.58 -8.72 -24.02
C LEU A 52 -5.21 -9.00 -25.49
N PRO A 53 -5.42 -10.20 -26.05
CA PRO A 53 -5.15 -10.46 -27.46
C PRO A 53 -5.98 -9.61 -28.43
N LEU A 54 -7.13 -9.10 -27.99
CA LEU A 54 -8.00 -8.23 -28.79
C LEU A 54 -7.58 -6.76 -28.73
N LEU A 55 -6.70 -6.39 -27.81
CA LEU A 55 -6.16 -5.04 -27.68
C LEU A 55 -5.01 -4.78 -28.67
N ASP A 56 -4.25 -5.84 -28.99
CA ASP A 56 -3.14 -5.79 -29.95
C ASP A 56 -3.65 -5.66 -31.40
N PRO A 57 -2.96 -4.90 -32.26
CA PRO A 57 -3.34 -4.75 -33.65
C PRO A 57 -3.11 -6.07 -34.40
N LEU A 58 -4.20 -6.76 -34.74
CA LEU A 58 -4.18 -7.93 -35.62
C LEU A 58 -3.72 -7.53 -37.04
N PRO A 59 -2.96 -8.40 -37.74
CA PRO A 59 -2.59 -8.19 -39.14
C PRO A 59 -3.81 -8.40 -40.05
N GLY A 60 -4.68 -7.40 -40.13
CA GLY A 60 -5.87 -7.35 -40.98
C GLY A 60 -6.05 -5.96 -41.61
N PRO A 61 -7.03 -5.77 -42.51
CA PRO A 61 -7.30 -4.47 -43.13
C PRO A 61 -7.64 -3.43 -42.05
N ARG A 62 -6.74 -2.45 -41.88
CA ARG A 62 -6.69 -1.46 -40.77
C ARG A 62 -7.79 -0.38 -40.81
N PHE A 63 -8.87 -0.60 -41.54
CA PHE A 63 -9.96 0.37 -41.76
C PHE A 63 -11.30 -0.11 -41.22
N ASP A 64 -11.32 -1.18 -40.42
CA ASP A 64 -12.56 -1.69 -39.84
C ASP A 64 -12.89 -0.92 -38.55
N LYS A 65 -13.82 0.04 -38.66
CA LYS A 65 -14.29 0.86 -37.51
C LYS A 65 -14.95 0.00 -36.43
N ASP A 66 -15.43 -1.18 -36.78
CA ASP A 66 -16.03 -2.11 -35.82
C ASP A 66 -14.95 -2.79 -34.96
N LEU A 67 -13.74 -2.99 -35.52
CA LEU A 67 -12.56 -3.45 -34.76
C LEU A 67 -12.07 -2.36 -33.80
N LEU A 68 -12.07 -1.09 -34.21
CA LEU A 68 -11.70 0.03 -33.34
C LEU A 68 -12.65 0.16 -32.15
N ALA A 69 -13.96 0.06 -32.39
CA ALA A 69 -14.97 0.04 -31.34
C ALA A 69 -14.78 -1.14 -30.38
N GLN A 70 -14.41 -2.31 -30.89
CA GLN A 70 -14.10 -3.47 -30.05
C GLN A 70 -12.86 -3.23 -29.18
N ARG A 71 -11.81 -2.62 -29.71
CA ARG A 71 -10.58 -2.28 -28.95
C ARG A 71 -10.84 -1.25 -27.85
N ILE A 72 -11.67 -0.24 -28.15
CA ILE A 72 -12.12 0.76 -27.16
C ILE A 72 -12.88 0.07 -26.02
N LEU A 73 -13.80 -0.84 -26.36
CA LEU A 73 -14.57 -1.59 -25.38
C LEU A 73 -13.70 -2.49 -24.50
N VAL A 74 -12.71 -3.17 -25.11
CA VAL A 74 -11.75 -4.03 -24.40
C VAL A 74 -10.88 -3.20 -23.44
N ALA A 75 -10.34 -2.06 -23.88
CA ALA A 75 -9.58 -1.17 -23.02
C ALA A 75 -10.41 -0.69 -21.81
N PHE A 76 -11.67 -0.35 -22.05
CA PHE A 76 -12.60 0.05 -21.00
C PHE A 76 -12.92 -1.10 -20.02
N LEU A 77 -13.12 -2.32 -20.51
CA LEU A 77 -13.32 -3.50 -19.66
C LEU A 77 -12.11 -3.77 -18.76
N LEU A 78 -10.89 -3.72 -19.30
CA LEU A 78 -9.65 -3.90 -18.52
C LEU A 78 -9.48 -2.85 -17.43
N TYR A 79 -9.85 -1.59 -17.72
CA TYR A 79 -9.91 -0.54 -16.72
C TYR A 79 -10.97 -0.83 -15.64
N SER A 80 -12.20 -1.13 -16.06
CA SER A 80 -13.36 -1.22 -15.16
C SER A 80 -13.38 -2.44 -14.26
N LEU A 81 -12.60 -3.49 -14.58
CA LEU A 81 -12.41 -4.63 -13.67
C LEU A 81 -11.82 -4.21 -12.31
N TYR A 82 -11.12 -3.06 -12.25
CA TYR A 82 -10.47 -2.53 -11.05
C TYR A 82 -10.86 -1.07 -10.73
N ALA A 83 -11.91 -0.54 -11.37
CA ALA A 83 -12.36 0.85 -11.17
C ALA A 83 -12.71 1.30 -9.73
N PRO A 84 -13.07 0.45 -8.74
CA PRO A 84 -13.22 0.94 -7.36
C PRO A 84 -11.87 1.30 -6.69
N TYR A 85 -10.74 1.04 -7.35
CA TYR A 85 -9.40 1.34 -6.87
C TYR A 85 -8.70 2.37 -7.78
N PRO A 86 -7.74 3.15 -7.27
CA PRO A 86 -6.95 4.05 -8.11
C PRO A 86 -6.21 3.26 -9.21
N ILE A 87 -6.04 3.89 -10.38
CA ILE A 87 -5.41 3.28 -11.57
C ILE A 87 -4.00 2.74 -11.29
N THR A 88 -3.31 3.27 -10.27
CA THR A 88 -2.00 2.82 -9.79
C THR A 88 -1.97 1.36 -9.35
N ILE A 89 -3.10 0.80 -8.90
CA ILE A 89 -3.22 -0.59 -8.41
C ILE A 89 -3.74 -1.53 -9.52
N ASN A 90 -4.15 -0.99 -10.68
CA ASN A 90 -4.69 -1.81 -11.77
C ASN A 90 -3.56 -2.63 -12.44
N PRO A 91 -3.64 -3.99 -12.44
CA PRO A 91 -2.59 -4.84 -13.02
C PRO A 91 -2.44 -4.69 -14.55
N PHE A 92 -3.44 -4.10 -15.24
CA PHE A 92 -3.41 -3.84 -16.68
C PHE A 92 -2.91 -2.43 -17.04
N LYS A 93 -2.57 -1.59 -16.06
CA LYS A 93 -2.09 -0.21 -16.27
C LYS A 93 -0.90 -0.17 -17.25
N SER A 94 0.09 -1.03 -17.04
CA SER A 94 1.30 -1.09 -17.89
C SER A 94 0.97 -1.46 -19.33
N VAL A 95 0.07 -2.42 -19.53
CA VAL A 95 -0.33 -2.86 -20.88
C VAL A 95 -1.16 -1.79 -21.60
N LEU A 96 -2.06 -1.10 -20.89
CA LEU A 96 -2.80 0.05 -21.43
C LEU A 96 -1.85 1.20 -21.81
N PHE A 97 -0.81 1.45 -21.01
CA PHE A 97 0.20 2.47 -21.29
C PHE A 97 1.09 2.12 -22.49
N VAL A 98 1.56 0.88 -22.59
CA VAL A 98 2.33 0.40 -23.76
C VAL A 98 1.48 0.51 -25.04
N THR A 99 0.21 0.13 -24.95
CA THR A 99 -0.75 0.27 -26.06
C THR A 99 -0.93 1.74 -26.44
N PHE A 100 -1.07 2.64 -25.45
CA PHE A 100 -1.15 4.08 -25.68
C PHE A 100 0.08 4.63 -26.42
N ARG A 101 1.31 4.28 -26.00
CA ARG A 101 2.53 4.73 -26.68
C ARG A 101 2.60 4.24 -28.14
N LYS A 102 2.27 2.97 -28.36
CA LYS A 102 2.26 2.35 -29.69
C LYS A 102 1.26 3.01 -30.63
N GLU A 103 0.03 3.23 -30.18
CA GLU A 103 -1.01 3.87 -30.98
C GLU A 103 -0.76 5.37 -31.19
N ARG A 104 -0.23 6.07 -30.18
CA ARG A 104 0.21 7.48 -30.33
C ARG A 104 1.32 7.63 -31.36
N ALA A 105 2.32 6.75 -31.33
CA ALA A 105 3.39 6.75 -32.32
C ALA A 105 2.83 6.51 -33.74
N ASN A 106 1.91 5.55 -33.90
CA ASN A 106 1.27 5.26 -35.19
C ASN A 106 0.43 6.43 -35.72
N ALA A 107 -0.33 7.10 -34.85
CA ALA A 107 -1.15 8.25 -35.23
C ALA A 107 -0.30 9.49 -35.55
N SER A 108 0.84 9.70 -34.87
CA SER A 108 1.75 10.83 -35.12
C SER A 108 2.44 10.79 -36.48
N VAL A 109 2.62 9.58 -37.05
CA VAL A 109 3.21 9.39 -38.39
C VAL A 109 2.17 9.58 -39.51
N GLY A 110 0.92 9.93 -39.16
CA GLY A 110 -0.16 10.18 -40.12
C GLY A 110 -0.68 8.91 -40.80
N VAL A 111 -0.47 7.74 -40.20
CA VAL A 111 -0.77 6.44 -40.80
C VAL A 111 -2.20 5.96 -40.48
N THR A 112 -2.86 6.44 -39.43
CA THR A 112 -4.22 6.00 -39.06
C THR A 112 -5.09 7.07 -38.39
N GLU A 113 -6.40 7.03 -38.65
CA GLU A 113 -7.47 7.76 -37.92
C GLU A 113 -7.79 7.08 -36.57
N ASP A 114 -6.80 6.53 -35.85
CA ASP A 114 -7.01 5.83 -34.57
C ASP A 114 -6.93 6.78 -33.36
N GLU A 115 -7.11 8.09 -33.59
CA GLU A 115 -7.00 9.13 -32.57
C GLU A 115 -8.00 8.91 -31.41
N GLN A 116 -9.16 8.33 -31.73
CA GLN A 116 -10.23 8.00 -30.78
C GLN A 116 -9.78 6.97 -29.74
N LEU A 117 -9.02 5.95 -30.14
CA LEU A 117 -8.49 4.95 -29.21
C LEU A 117 -7.40 5.55 -28.32
N VAL A 118 -6.54 6.41 -28.89
CA VAL A 118 -5.50 7.14 -28.13
C VAL A 118 -6.13 8.03 -27.05
N TRP A 119 -7.21 8.74 -27.39
CA TRP A 119 -7.96 9.57 -26.45
C TRP A 119 -8.62 8.75 -25.33
N VAL A 120 -9.26 7.63 -25.67
CA VAL A 120 -9.85 6.71 -24.68
C VAL A 120 -8.78 6.19 -23.72
N LEU A 121 -7.64 5.71 -24.24
CA LEU A 121 -6.54 5.21 -23.41
C LEU A 121 -5.97 6.30 -22.49
N TRP A 122 -5.82 7.53 -23.00
CA TRP A 122 -5.39 8.68 -22.19
C TRP A 122 -6.36 8.97 -21.04
N LYS A 123 -7.68 8.97 -21.32
CA LYS A 123 -8.72 9.17 -20.30
C LYS A 123 -8.71 8.08 -19.23
N LEU A 124 -8.54 6.81 -19.62
CA LEU A 124 -8.48 5.68 -18.69
C LEU A 124 -7.23 5.75 -17.80
N LEU A 125 -6.07 6.10 -18.37
CA LEU A 125 -4.81 6.20 -17.62
C LEU A 125 -4.80 7.36 -16.62
N ARG A 126 -5.58 8.43 -16.85
CA ARG A 126 -5.77 9.52 -15.87
C ARG A 126 -6.75 9.19 -14.74
N GLY A 127 -7.47 8.07 -14.82
CA GLY A 127 -8.52 7.72 -13.86
C GLY A 127 -9.90 8.34 -14.16
N ASP A 128 -10.05 9.01 -15.30
CA ASP A 128 -11.30 9.64 -15.75
C ASP A 128 -12.19 8.64 -16.54
N GLY A 129 -12.00 7.33 -16.35
CA GLY A 129 -12.73 6.32 -17.11
C GLY A 129 -14.25 6.38 -16.95
N ASN A 130 -14.74 6.94 -15.83
CA ASN A 130 -16.18 7.10 -15.59
C ASN A 130 -16.88 7.97 -16.65
N ASP A 131 -16.16 8.90 -17.28
CA ASP A 131 -16.67 9.76 -18.36
C ASP A 131 -16.99 8.95 -19.64
N ILE A 132 -16.38 7.77 -19.82
CA ILE A 132 -16.54 6.92 -21.01
C ILE A 132 -17.75 5.97 -20.87
N GLY A 133 -18.15 5.67 -19.64
CA GLY A 133 -19.24 4.74 -19.31
C GLY A 133 -20.60 4.96 -19.99
N PRO A 134 -21.10 6.19 -20.21
CA PRO A 134 -22.39 6.43 -20.84
C PRO A 134 -22.37 6.35 -22.38
N TYR A 135 -21.20 6.37 -23.00
CA TYR A 135 -21.07 6.33 -24.47
C TYR A 135 -20.96 4.90 -24.99
N SER A 136 -21.41 4.65 -26.21
CA SER A 136 -21.20 3.36 -26.87
C SER A 136 -19.85 3.34 -27.60
N PRO A 137 -19.15 2.20 -27.66
CA PRO A 137 -17.86 2.09 -28.35
C PRO A 137 -17.93 2.52 -29.82
N ASN A 138 -19.04 2.23 -30.52
CA ASN A 138 -19.26 2.68 -31.89
C ASN A 138 -19.48 4.19 -32.03
N THR A 139 -20.04 4.84 -31.02
CA THR A 139 -20.14 6.31 -31.00
C THR A 139 -18.74 6.89 -30.83
N LEU A 140 -17.98 6.39 -29.86
CA LEU A 140 -16.61 6.84 -29.59
C LEU A 140 -15.67 6.64 -30.79
N ALA A 141 -15.78 5.52 -31.51
CA ALA A 141 -14.99 5.24 -32.71
C ALA A 141 -15.35 6.13 -33.92
N ARG A 142 -16.51 6.80 -33.91
CA ARG A 142 -17.02 7.59 -35.05
C ARG A 142 -17.09 9.09 -34.77
N THR A 143 -17.04 9.51 -33.50
CA THR A 143 -17.06 10.92 -33.12
C THR A 143 -15.71 11.58 -33.47
N PRO A 144 -15.70 12.65 -34.27
CA PRO A 144 -14.48 13.41 -34.51
C PRO A 144 -14.05 14.13 -33.23
N LEU A 145 -12.79 13.99 -32.83
CA LEU A 145 -12.26 14.65 -31.65
C LEU A 145 -12.10 16.16 -31.89
N PRO A 146 -12.43 17.02 -30.90
CA PRO A 146 -12.12 18.46 -30.93
C PRO A 146 -10.62 18.69 -31.18
N GLN A 147 -10.26 19.81 -31.82
CA GLN A 147 -8.87 20.12 -32.17
C GLN A 147 -7.93 20.20 -30.95
N GLU A 148 -8.47 20.42 -29.76
CA GLU A 148 -7.78 20.49 -28.46
C GLU A 148 -7.48 19.11 -27.82
N LEU A 149 -8.02 18.03 -28.41
CA LEU A 149 -7.84 16.64 -27.96
C LEU A 149 -7.09 15.81 -28.99
N LYS A 150 -6.40 16.46 -29.93
CA LYS A 150 -5.57 15.81 -30.93
C LYS A 150 -4.37 15.15 -30.28
N VAL A 151 -3.91 14.07 -30.90
CA VAL A 151 -2.78 13.22 -30.45
C VAL A 151 -1.51 14.03 -30.10
N ALA A 152 -1.31 15.18 -30.73
CA ALA A 152 -0.20 16.10 -30.48
C ALA A 152 -0.23 16.77 -29.09
N GLN A 153 -1.38 16.84 -28.42
CA GLN A 153 -1.56 17.50 -27.12
C GLN A 153 -1.83 16.51 -25.96
N LEU A 154 -1.99 15.22 -26.28
CA LEU A 154 -2.23 14.16 -25.30
C LEU A 154 -0.89 13.67 -24.73
N GLU A 155 -0.40 14.35 -23.71
CA GLU A 155 0.77 13.92 -22.95
C GLU A 155 0.36 13.22 -21.65
N LEU A 156 1.09 12.16 -21.33
CA LEU A 156 1.11 11.50 -20.04
C LEU A 156 2.53 11.68 -19.50
N ASP A 157 2.67 11.84 -18.19
CA ASP A 157 3.95 12.02 -17.55
C ASP A 157 4.74 10.70 -17.60
N ASP A 158 5.57 10.53 -18.63
CA ASP A 158 6.35 9.32 -18.90
C ASP A 158 7.20 8.90 -17.66
N ALA A 159 7.64 9.85 -16.82
CA ALA A 159 8.40 9.56 -15.61
C ALA A 159 7.61 8.76 -14.56
N LEU A 160 6.29 8.90 -14.53
CA LEU A 160 5.38 8.23 -13.59
C LEU A 160 5.02 6.79 -14.04
N TYR A 161 5.26 6.47 -15.31
CA TYR A 161 4.93 5.17 -15.93
C TYR A 161 6.16 4.36 -16.36
N ASP A 162 7.30 5.01 -16.66
CA ASP A 162 8.57 4.37 -17.01
C ASP A 162 9.25 3.67 -15.80
N ALA A 163 8.93 4.08 -14.57
CA ALA A 163 9.41 3.41 -13.36
C ALA A 163 8.84 1.98 -13.19
N GLU A 164 7.66 1.71 -13.77
CA GLU A 164 6.97 0.41 -13.68
C GLU A 164 7.04 -0.42 -14.98
N THR A 165 7.44 0.17 -16.12
CA THR A 165 7.41 -0.47 -17.45
C THR A 165 8.77 -0.97 -17.96
N ASN A 166 9.83 -0.95 -17.14
CA ASN A 166 11.11 -1.62 -17.42
C ASN A 166 11.05 -3.17 -17.35
N LEU A 167 9.98 -3.77 -17.87
CA LEU A 167 9.91 -5.17 -18.28
C LEU A 167 9.89 -5.21 -19.80
N ASP A 168 10.95 -4.68 -20.42
CA ASP A 168 11.07 -4.63 -21.87
C ASP A 168 11.71 -5.93 -22.39
N TYR A 169 10.95 -6.68 -23.18
CA TYR A 169 11.36 -7.88 -23.92
C TYR A 169 12.19 -7.47 -25.16
N ALA A 170 13.22 -6.65 -24.96
CA ALA A 170 14.17 -6.25 -25.99
C ALA A 170 15.45 -7.09 -25.89
N PRO A 171 15.98 -7.66 -27.00
CA PRO A 171 17.28 -8.33 -26.96
C PRO A 171 18.35 -7.30 -26.51
N PRO A 172 19.23 -7.66 -25.56
CA PRO A 172 19.94 -6.67 -24.76
C PRO A 172 21.06 -6.01 -25.57
N THR A 173 20.88 -4.73 -25.90
CA THR A 173 21.95 -3.83 -26.40
C THR A 173 22.27 -2.69 -25.42
N LYS A 174 22.07 -2.92 -24.11
CA LYS A 174 22.79 -2.18 -23.07
C LYS A 174 23.93 -3.07 -22.56
N PRO A 175 25.16 -2.56 -22.43
CA PRO A 175 26.26 -3.37 -21.89
C PRO A 175 25.80 -3.87 -20.52
N ALA A 176 25.81 -5.19 -20.37
CA ALA A 176 25.45 -5.86 -19.12
C ALA A 176 26.15 -5.12 -17.99
N GLN A 177 25.37 -4.51 -17.09
CA GLN A 177 25.83 -4.35 -15.73
C GLN A 177 26.26 -5.76 -15.34
N THR A 178 27.56 -5.97 -15.15
CA THR A 178 28.08 -7.23 -14.66
C THR A 178 27.35 -7.52 -13.37
N ILE A 179 26.34 -8.40 -13.46
CA ILE A 179 25.60 -8.91 -12.32
C ILE A 179 26.66 -9.64 -11.51
N SER A 180 27.17 -8.97 -10.48
CA SER A 180 28.11 -9.56 -9.55
C SER A 180 27.37 -10.65 -8.79
N ALA A 181 28.04 -11.78 -8.53
CA ALA A 181 27.49 -12.85 -7.70
C ALA A 181 27.02 -12.36 -6.31
N GLU A 182 27.54 -11.21 -5.85
CA GLU A 182 27.10 -10.54 -4.62
C GLU A 182 25.70 -9.91 -4.75
N ASN A 183 25.36 -9.32 -5.90
CA ASN A 183 24.04 -8.76 -6.15
C ASN A 183 22.98 -9.84 -6.29
N ASP A 184 23.32 -10.96 -6.95
CA ASP A 184 22.42 -12.13 -7.03
C ASP A 184 22.12 -12.70 -5.65
N LYS A 185 23.15 -12.84 -4.81
CA LYS A 185 22.98 -13.33 -3.43
C LYS A 185 22.14 -12.36 -2.57
N ALA A 186 22.30 -11.05 -2.77
CA ALA A 186 21.49 -10.05 -2.08
C ALA A 186 20.01 -10.12 -2.51
N ASN A 187 19.77 -10.23 -3.82
CA ASN A 187 18.43 -10.39 -4.38
C ASN A 187 17.77 -11.69 -3.91
N ASP A 188 18.50 -12.80 -3.88
CA ASP A 188 18.03 -14.09 -3.36
C ASP A 188 17.67 -14.03 -1.87
N ASN A 189 18.41 -13.24 -1.09
CA ASN A 189 18.09 -13.03 0.32
C ASN A 189 16.80 -12.22 0.48
N ILE A 190 16.62 -11.15 -0.30
CA ILE A 190 15.40 -10.35 -0.30
C ILE A 190 14.20 -11.21 -0.74
N ALA A 191 14.34 -11.96 -1.83
CA ALA A 191 13.28 -12.82 -2.37
C ALA A 191 12.81 -13.88 -1.36
N ARG A 192 13.72 -14.40 -0.52
CA ARG A 192 13.38 -15.35 0.56
C ARG A 192 12.80 -14.67 1.80
N ALA A 193 13.25 -13.46 2.13
CA ALA A 193 12.82 -12.74 3.33
C ALA A 193 11.47 -12.04 3.15
N MET A 194 11.14 -11.61 1.93
CA MET A 194 9.89 -10.92 1.61
C MET A 194 8.62 -11.72 1.98
N PRO A 195 8.46 -13.00 1.58
CA PRO A 195 7.29 -13.78 1.98
C PRO A 195 7.21 -13.95 3.51
N LEU A 196 8.35 -14.11 4.19
CA LEU A 196 8.38 -14.22 5.66
C LEU A 196 7.90 -12.94 6.33
N LEU A 197 8.23 -11.77 5.78
CA LEU A 197 7.73 -10.49 6.29
C LEU A 197 6.21 -10.37 6.13
N LEU A 198 5.65 -10.83 5.02
CA LEU A 198 4.20 -10.86 4.80
C LEU A 198 3.52 -11.85 5.77
N GLU A 199 4.10 -13.03 5.97
CA GLU A 199 3.59 -14.00 6.95
C GLU A 199 3.68 -13.46 8.39
N ALA A 200 4.66 -12.61 8.71
CA ALA A 200 4.77 -11.96 10.02
C ALA A 200 3.58 -11.05 10.35
N ARG A 201 2.80 -10.63 9.35
CA ARG A 201 1.56 -9.85 9.53
C ARG A 201 0.38 -10.72 9.96
N GLU A 202 0.42 -12.01 9.63
CA GLU A 202 -0.72 -12.90 9.85
C GLU A 202 -0.50 -13.85 11.03
N ARG A 203 0.77 -14.16 11.34
CA ARG A 203 1.12 -15.11 12.40
C ARG A 203 2.44 -14.80 13.08
N VAL A 204 2.65 -15.46 14.22
CA VAL A 204 3.95 -15.50 14.90
C VAL A 204 4.94 -16.32 14.08
N LEU A 205 6.13 -15.77 13.83
CA LEU A 205 7.21 -16.43 13.14
C LEU A 205 8.02 -17.34 14.08
N THR A 206 8.43 -18.48 13.53
CA THR A 206 9.35 -19.41 14.19
C THR A 206 10.74 -18.79 14.36
N LEU A 207 11.56 -19.37 15.25
CA LEU A 207 12.92 -18.88 15.48
C LEU A 207 13.79 -18.98 14.21
N SER A 208 13.62 -20.02 13.41
CA SER A 208 14.33 -20.21 12.13
C SER A 208 13.95 -19.12 11.12
N GLU A 209 12.66 -18.81 10.99
CA GLU A 209 12.18 -17.74 10.10
C GLU A 209 12.72 -16.37 10.54
N ARG A 210 12.67 -16.08 11.85
CA ARG A 210 13.22 -14.84 12.40
C ARG A 210 14.72 -14.68 12.14
N ARG A 211 15.50 -15.76 12.20
CA ARG A 211 16.94 -15.74 11.90
C ARG A 211 17.23 -15.42 10.43
N ILE A 212 16.33 -15.78 9.52
CA ILE A 212 16.44 -15.45 8.09
C ILE A 212 16.03 -13.99 7.87
N LEU A 213 14.95 -13.55 8.51
CA LEU A 213 14.36 -12.23 8.29
C LEU A 213 15.20 -11.09 8.88
N LEU A 214 15.66 -11.21 10.12
CA LEU A 214 16.40 -10.15 10.84
C LEU A 214 17.54 -9.51 10.04
N PRO A 215 18.50 -10.26 9.45
CA PRO A 215 19.59 -9.65 8.68
C PRO A 215 19.13 -9.04 7.35
N ALA A 216 17.94 -9.41 6.84
CA ALA A 216 17.39 -8.88 5.61
C ALA A 216 16.55 -7.60 5.81
N ILE A 217 16.17 -7.28 7.06
CA ILE A 217 15.31 -6.11 7.38
C ILE A 217 15.83 -4.80 6.79
N PRO A 218 17.13 -4.43 6.90
CA PRO A 218 17.62 -3.17 6.33
C PRO A 218 17.42 -3.09 4.82
N SER A 219 17.67 -4.19 4.11
CA SER A 219 17.44 -4.28 2.67
C SER A 219 15.96 -4.23 2.32
N LEU A 220 15.09 -4.88 3.11
CA LEU A 220 13.64 -4.83 2.91
C LEU A 220 13.04 -3.46 3.18
N ALA A 221 13.55 -2.70 4.15
CA ALA A 221 13.10 -1.33 4.39
C ALA A 221 13.37 -0.43 3.18
N SER A 222 14.45 -0.68 2.44
CA SER A 222 14.80 0.09 1.24
C SER A 222 13.90 -0.16 0.02
N THR A 223 13.11 -1.24 0.00
CA THR A 223 12.26 -1.57 -1.16
C THR A 223 10.94 -0.80 -1.20
N ASN A 224 10.63 0.04 -0.19
CA ASN A 224 9.36 0.77 -0.04
C ASN A 224 8.10 -0.11 -0.09
N MET A 225 8.23 -1.43 0.08
CA MET A 225 7.09 -2.36 0.06
C MET A 225 6.35 -2.43 1.40
N ILE A 226 6.98 -1.93 2.46
CA ILE A 226 6.42 -1.96 3.82
C ILE A 226 5.56 -0.72 4.02
N THR A 227 4.28 -0.94 4.25
CA THR A 227 3.33 0.14 4.52
C THR A 227 3.11 0.31 6.02
N PRO A 228 2.68 1.50 6.49
CA PRO A 228 2.34 1.70 7.91
C PRO A 228 1.28 0.70 8.43
N LEU A 229 0.36 0.25 7.57
CA LEU A 229 -0.67 -0.73 7.92
C LEU A 229 -0.12 -2.11 8.26
N ASP A 230 1.08 -2.44 7.78
CA ASP A 230 1.72 -3.73 8.03
C ASP A 230 2.36 -3.78 9.43
N LEU A 231 2.68 -2.63 10.00
CA LEU A 231 3.42 -2.55 11.27
C LEU A 231 2.59 -2.96 12.48
N PHE A 232 1.31 -2.59 12.53
CA PHE A 232 0.43 -2.91 13.65
C PHE A 232 0.38 -4.43 13.96
N PRO A 233 0.07 -5.31 12.99
CA PRO A 233 0.07 -6.74 13.25
C PRO A 233 1.47 -7.29 13.52
N ILE A 234 2.51 -6.74 12.90
CA ILE A 234 3.90 -7.17 13.15
C ILE A 234 4.30 -6.90 14.61
N VAL A 235 3.96 -5.73 15.17
CA VAL A 235 4.22 -5.43 16.58
C VAL A 235 3.46 -6.40 17.50
N SER A 236 2.22 -6.71 17.15
CA SER A 236 1.34 -7.56 17.96
C SER A 236 1.78 -9.03 17.96
N TYR A 237 2.10 -9.60 16.79
CA TYR A 237 2.48 -11.01 16.67
C TYR A 237 3.98 -11.26 16.82
N ASN A 238 4.82 -10.30 16.44
CA ASN A 238 6.26 -10.47 16.29
C ASN A 238 7.05 -9.29 16.87
N SER A 239 6.80 -8.96 18.14
CA SER A 239 7.42 -7.83 18.85
C SER A 239 8.95 -7.77 18.83
N THR A 240 9.62 -8.92 18.64
CA THR A 240 11.08 -8.98 18.48
C THR A 240 11.58 -8.36 17.17
N LEU A 241 10.73 -8.33 16.13
CA LEU A 241 11.06 -7.76 14.82
C LEU A 241 10.74 -6.28 14.73
N ALA A 242 9.80 -5.80 15.54
CA ALA A 242 9.33 -4.43 15.49
C ALA A 242 10.47 -3.41 15.61
N HIS A 243 11.31 -3.51 16.64
CA HIS A 243 12.38 -2.53 16.85
C HIS A 243 13.37 -2.46 15.67
N PRO A 244 14.01 -3.56 15.22
CA PRO A 244 14.86 -3.54 14.03
C PRO A 244 14.17 -2.99 12.78
N LEU A 245 12.86 -3.26 12.62
CA LEU A 245 12.07 -2.79 11.48
C LEU A 245 11.87 -1.28 11.50
N PHE A 246 11.46 -0.72 12.64
CA PHE A 246 11.31 0.72 12.81
C PHE A 246 12.64 1.45 12.61
N VAL A 247 13.73 0.91 13.17
CA VAL A 247 15.07 1.48 12.97
C VAL A 247 15.46 1.49 11.48
N ALA A 248 15.26 0.37 10.78
CA ALA A 248 15.55 0.29 9.36
C ALA A 248 14.70 1.26 8.52
N LEU A 249 13.41 1.40 8.84
CA LEU A 249 12.51 2.32 8.13
C LEU A 249 12.88 3.79 8.36
N LEU A 250 13.28 4.17 9.58
CA LEU A 250 13.64 5.55 9.93
C LEU A 250 15.05 5.95 9.47
N THR A 251 15.94 4.97 9.27
CA THR A 251 17.30 5.18 8.76
C THR A 251 17.38 5.17 7.23
N THR A 252 16.35 4.66 6.55
CA THR A 252 16.35 4.57 5.09
C THR A 252 16.12 5.95 4.44
N PRO A 253 17.03 6.40 3.55
CA PRO A 253 16.88 7.67 2.85
C PRO A 253 15.69 7.59 1.87
N GLY A 254 14.62 8.33 2.16
CA GLY A 254 13.38 8.34 1.37
C GLY A 254 12.08 8.19 2.19
N ALA A 255 12.17 7.78 3.46
CA ALA A 255 11.01 7.62 4.35
C ALA A 255 10.41 8.95 4.86
N SER A 256 11.03 10.09 4.54
CA SER A 256 10.54 11.43 4.85
C SER A 256 10.47 12.26 3.57
N PRO A 257 9.28 12.40 2.96
CA PRO A 257 9.05 13.45 1.98
C PRO A 257 8.88 14.75 2.76
N SER A 258 9.87 15.64 2.68
CA SER A 258 9.96 16.95 3.35
C SER A 258 10.31 16.93 4.85
N ALA A 259 11.28 17.77 5.21
CA ALA A 259 11.84 17.94 6.55
C ALA A 259 10.87 18.51 7.62
N SER A 260 9.55 18.42 7.39
CA SER A 260 8.52 19.05 8.23
C SER A 260 7.36 18.13 8.65
N LEU A 261 7.33 16.88 8.18
CA LEU A 261 6.28 15.93 8.57
C LEU A 261 6.88 14.70 9.27
N PRO A 262 6.28 14.28 10.41
CA PRO A 262 6.62 13.01 11.04
C PRO A 262 6.53 11.88 10.02
N SER A 263 7.49 10.96 10.05
CA SER A 263 7.43 9.79 9.18
C SER A 263 6.10 9.05 9.42
N PRO A 264 5.35 8.65 8.38
CA PRO A 264 4.04 8.00 8.55
C PRO A 264 4.11 6.69 9.35
N PHE A 265 5.31 6.13 9.50
CA PHE A 265 5.56 4.99 10.37
C PHE A 265 5.48 5.34 11.86
N LEU A 266 5.85 6.56 12.27
CA LEU A 266 5.79 7.02 13.67
C LEU A 266 4.34 7.19 14.15
N ASP A 267 3.43 7.59 13.27
CA ASP A 267 1.99 7.69 13.60
C ASP A 267 1.40 6.35 14.04
N VAL A 268 1.94 5.23 13.52
CA VAL A 268 1.51 3.89 13.92
C VAL A 268 1.78 3.66 15.41
N LEU A 269 2.91 4.14 15.95
CA LEU A 269 3.26 3.96 17.35
C LEU A 269 2.18 4.55 18.28
N CYS A 270 1.63 5.71 17.90
CA CYS A 270 0.56 6.38 18.65
C CYS A 270 -0.77 5.60 18.64
N SER A 271 -0.96 4.72 17.66
CA SER A 271 -2.21 3.97 17.48
C SER A 271 -2.15 2.56 18.10
N LEU A 272 -1.01 2.15 18.65
CA LEU A 272 -0.83 0.82 19.24
C LEU A 272 -1.54 0.71 20.60
N PRO A 273 -2.13 -0.45 20.93
CA PRO A 273 -2.75 -0.66 22.23
C PRO A 273 -1.68 -0.66 23.35
N PRO A 274 -2.03 -0.24 24.59
CA PRO A 274 -1.13 -0.15 25.74
C PRO A 274 -0.78 -1.53 26.32
N THR A 275 -0.09 -2.34 25.53
CA THR A 275 0.38 -3.69 25.87
C THR A 275 1.87 -3.67 26.20
N LEU A 276 2.34 -4.69 26.93
CA LEU A 276 3.76 -4.81 27.27
C LEU A 276 4.68 -4.80 26.02
N PRO A 277 4.37 -5.52 24.92
CA PRO A 277 5.15 -5.42 23.68
C PRO A 277 5.25 -4.00 23.11
N THR A 278 4.16 -3.23 23.18
CA THR A 278 4.13 -1.83 22.71
C THR A 278 5.07 -0.97 23.55
N PHE A 279 4.97 -1.04 24.87
CA PHE A 279 5.82 -0.25 25.77
C PHE A 279 7.29 -0.64 25.68
N ASP A 280 7.59 -1.93 25.50
CA ASP A 280 8.96 -2.40 25.29
C ASP A 280 9.53 -1.89 23.95
N LEU A 281 8.73 -1.89 22.87
CA LEU A 281 9.12 -1.29 21.59
C LEU A 281 9.43 0.21 21.72
N VAL A 282 8.48 0.99 22.25
CA VAL A 282 8.65 2.45 22.39
C VAL A 282 9.80 2.76 23.34
N GLY A 283 9.94 2.02 24.45
CA GLY A 283 11.03 2.17 25.40
C GLY A 283 12.41 1.88 24.79
N ARG A 284 12.51 0.88 23.91
CA ARG A 284 13.75 0.58 23.16
C ARG A 284 14.05 1.68 22.14
N LEU A 285 13.05 2.15 21.40
CA LEU A 285 13.21 3.24 20.43
C LEU A 285 13.66 4.56 21.08
N LEU A 286 13.10 4.91 22.25
CA LEU A 286 13.50 6.10 23.01
C LEU A 286 14.95 6.08 23.49
N GLN A 287 15.53 4.89 23.66
CA GLN A 287 16.92 4.68 24.05
C GLN A 287 17.85 4.51 22.85
N ASP A 288 17.32 4.43 21.63
CA ASP A 288 18.10 4.18 20.43
C ASP A 288 18.88 5.44 20.01
N SER A 289 20.20 5.31 19.96
CA SER A 289 21.12 6.39 19.59
C SER A 289 21.50 6.38 18.09
N THR A 290 20.93 5.46 17.31
CA THR A 290 21.11 5.40 15.86
C THR A 290 20.63 6.69 15.23
N LEU A 291 21.43 7.25 14.32
CA LEU A 291 21.10 8.49 13.61
C LEU A 291 20.07 8.19 12.52
N CYS A 292 19.07 9.07 12.39
CA CYS A 292 18.08 9.03 11.32
C CYS A 292 18.73 9.33 9.96
N ALA A 293 17.93 9.22 8.89
CA ALA A 293 18.39 9.52 7.53
C ALA A 293 18.95 10.95 7.34
N ASP A 294 18.58 11.90 8.22
CA ASP A 294 19.11 13.25 8.24
C ASP A 294 20.56 13.35 8.76
N GLY A 295 21.06 12.30 9.43
CA GLY A 295 22.37 12.24 10.06
C GLY A 295 22.55 13.16 11.28
N ILE A 296 21.50 13.85 11.72
CA ILE A 296 21.56 14.89 12.76
C ILE A 296 20.75 14.45 13.99
N THR A 297 19.54 13.94 13.77
CA THR A 297 18.66 13.51 14.86
C THR A 297 18.87 12.04 15.16
N SER A 298 18.93 11.67 16.45
CA SER A 298 18.86 10.26 16.84
C SER A 298 17.40 9.80 16.83
N ILE A 299 17.18 8.51 16.59
CA ILE A 299 15.84 7.91 16.65
C ILE A 299 15.20 8.18 18.02
N GLY A 300 15.96 8.02 19.11
CA GLY A 300 15.46 8.30 20.46
C GLY A 300 15.04 9.76 20.65
N SER A 301 15.80 10.72 20.11
CA SER A 301 15.43 12.14 20.12
C SER A 301 14.17 12.40 19.30
N LEU A 302 14.06 11.82 18.11
CA LEU A 302 12.92 11.96 17.23
C LEU A 302 11.64 11.41 17.88
N VAL A 303 11.70 10.19 18.41
CA VAL A 303 10.57 9.53 19.09
C VAL A 303 10.18 10.28 20.36
N ARG A 304 11.15 10.84 21.10
CA ARG A 304 10.86 11.66 22.28
C ARG A 304 10.08 12.92 21.93
N VAL A 305 10.47 13.62 20.86
CA VAL A 305 9.85 14.90 20.46
C VAL A 305 8.51 14.70 19.74
N GLU A 306 8.43 13.74 18.82
CA GLU A 306 7.26 13.59 17.94
C GLU A 306 6.22 12.58 18.42
N VAL A 307 6.63 11.56 19.19
CA VAL A 307 5.78 10.41 19.51
C VAL A 307 5.38 10.35 20.97
N LEU A 308 6.30 10.59 21.91
CA LEU A 308 6.10 10.25 23.32
C LEU A 308 4.83 10.89 23.93
N GLY A 309 4.64 12.20 23.79
CA GLY A 309 3.48 12.90 24.35
C GLY A 309 2.16 12.37 23.76
N ARG A 310 2.08 12.31 22.43
CA ARG A 310 0.89 11.80 21.72
C ARG A 310 0.62 10.33 22.03
N PHE A 311 1.65 9.50 22.14
CA PHE A 311 1.53 8.09 22.53
C PHE A 311 0.95 7.92 23.93
N VAL A 312 1.42 8.70 24.91
CA VAL A 312 0.88 8.66 26.28
C VAL A 312 -0.59 9.10 26.28
N PHE A 313 -0.91 10.20 25.60
CA PHE A 313 -2.28 10.69 25.46
C PHE A 313 -3.21 9.64 24.86
N GLU A 314 -2.78 8.99 23.77
CA GLU A 314 -3.55 7.93 23.11
C GLU A 314 -3.71 6.68 23.97
N CYS A 315 -2.69 6.32 24.77
CA CYS A 315 -2.81 5.25 25.76
C CYS A 315 -3.86 5.57 26.83
N ILE A 316 -3.88 6.80 27.35
CA ILE A 316 -4.87 7.25 28.33
C ILE A 316 -6.28 7.14 27.73
N ARG A 317 -6.48 7.71 26.53
CA ARG A 317 -7.76 7.65 25.81
C ARG A 317 -8.23 6.22 25.57
N TRP A 318 -7.32 5.33 25.18
CA TRP A 318 -7.63 3.90 25.00
C TRP A 318 -8.11 3.25 26.30
N LEU A 319 -7.46 3.57 27.43
CA LEU A 319 -7.80 3.01 28.74
C LEU A 319 -9.13 3.55 29.27
N GLU A 320 -9.44 4.82 29.05
CA GLU A 320 -10.74 5.39 29.39
C GLU A 320 -11.87 4.69 28.63
N ASN A 321 -11.68 4.43 27.33
CA ASN A 321 -12.63 3.66 26.54
C ASN A 321 -12.75 2.21 27.06
N ALA A 322 -11.63 1.58 27.43
CA ALA A 322 -11.64 0.23 27.97
C ALA A 322 -12.39 0.11 29.31
N ASP A 323 -12.23 1.09 30.22
CA ASP A 323 -12.97 1.18 31.49
C ASP A 323 -14.47 1.43 31.26
N TRP A 324 -14.82 2.26 30.28
CA TRP A 324 -16.22 2.48 29.90
C TRP A 324 -16.86 1.21 29.35
N GLU A 325 -16.20 0.52 28.41
CA GLU A 325 -16.68 -0.75 27.84
C GLU A 325 -16.81 -1.86 28.90
N GLU A 326 -15.95 -1.90 29.91
CA GLU A 326 -16.04 -2.84 31.04
C GLU A 326 -17.24 -2.52 31.94
N ARG A 327 -17.49 -1.22 32.23
CA ARG A 327 -18.64 -0.78 33.04
C ARG A 327 -19.98 -1.04 32.39
N GLU A 328 -20.06 -0.89 31.07
CA GLU A 328 -21.25 -1.22 30.28
C GLU A 328 -21.43 -2.74 30.07
N GLY A 329 -20.48 -3.56 30.55
CA GLY A 329 -20.52 -5.01 30.42
C GLY A 329 -20.33 -5.50 28.99
N MET A 330 -19.81 -4.66 28.09
CA MET A 330 -19.52 -5.01 26.69
C MET A 330 -18.33 -5.97 26.60
N VAL A 331 -17.42 -5.92 27.57
CA VAL A 331 -16.23 -6.76 27.67
C VAL A 331 -16.03 -7.19 29.12
N SER A 332 -15.63 -8.45 29.33
CA SER A 332 -15.38 -9.04 30.65
C SER A 332 -13.93 -9.52 30.78
N ASP A 333 -12.97 -8.67 30.45
CA ASP A 333 -11.53 -8.99 30.50
C ASP A 333 -10.73 -7.88 31.21
N ASP A 334 -9.59 -8.23 31.80
CA ASP A 334 -8.76 -7.39 32.68
C ASP A 334 -7.90 -6.36 31.91
N ARG A 335 -8.22 -6.09 30.64
CA ARG A 335 -7.40 -5.26 29.75
C ARG A 335 -7.22 -3.83 30.26
N PHE A 336 -8.23 -3.26 30.93
CA PHE A 336 -8.12 -1.94 31.54
C PHE A 336 -7.11 -1.99 32.69
N ALA A 337 -7.33 -2.86 33.68
CA ALA A 337 -6.45 -3.01 34.83
C ALA A 337 -4.99 -3.32 34.42
N MET A 338 -4.78 -4.22 33.46
CA MET A 338 -3.46 -4.53 32.93
C MET A 338 -2.83 -3.36 32.20
N GLY A 339 -3.60 -2.64 31.39
CA GLY A 339 -3.13 -1.46 30.68
C GLY A 339 -2.71 -0.32 31.61
N VAL A 340 -3.48 -0.05 32.68
CA VAL A 340 -3.09 0.94 33.72
C VAL A 340 -1.76 0.54 34.35
N LYS A 341 -1.60 -0.71 34.79
CA LYS A 341 -0.35 -1.18 35.41
C LYS A 341 0.84 -1.02 34.45
N ASN A 342 0.67 -1.42 33.20
CA ASN A 342 1.72 -1.35 32.19
C ASN A 342 2.11 0.10 31.88
N LEU A 343 1.13 0.99 31.69
CA LEU A 343 1.36 2.41 31.42
C LEU A 343 2.10 3.09 32.58
N CYS A 344 1.65 2.86 33.82
CA CYS A 344 2.29 3.45 34.99
C CYS A 344 3.74 2.93 35.18
N ARG A 345 3.99 1.63 34.95
CA ARG A 345 5.35 1.06 34.99
C ARG A 345 6.24 1.62 33.89
N PHE A 346 5.70 1.77 32.68
CA PHE A 346 6.40 2.35 31.55
C PHE A 346 6.82 3.79 31.85
N TYR A 347 5.87 4.64 32.26
CA TYR A 347 6.15 6.05 32.55
C TYR A 347 7.10 6.22 33.74
N ALA A 348 6.95 5.42 34.80
CA ALA A 348 7.91 5.40 35.92
C ALA A 348 9.33 5.03 35.45
N SER A 349 9.45 4.16 34.44
CA SER A 349 10.74 3.82 33.84
C SER A 349 11.32 4.98 33.04
N LEU A 350 10.49 5.75 32.32
CA LEU A 350 10.93 6.96 31.62
C LEU A 350 11.49 8.03 32.57
N VAL A 351 10.85 8.23 33.73
CA VAL A 351 11.34 9.13 34.78
C VAL A 351 12.69 8.64 35.31
N LYS A 352 12.81 7.34 35.61
CA LYS A 352 14.07 6.73 36.09
C LYS A 352 15.22 6.83 35.08
N LEU A 353 14.91 6.77 33.80
CA LEU A 353 15.88 6.92 32.72
C LEU A 353 16.17 8.38 32.36
N SER A 354 15.59 9.35 33.09
CA SER A 354 15.69 10.79 32.81
C SER A 354 15.23 11.17 31.38
N ILE A 355 14.33 10.36 30.81
CA ILE A 355 13.65 10.66 29.54
C ILE A 355 12.49 11.62 29.77
N VAL A 356 11.88 11.60 30.94
CA VAL A 356 10.86 12.56 31.37
C VAL A 356 11.37 13.25 32.63
N ASP A 357 11.31 14.58 32.64
CA ASP A 357 11.64 15.37 33.82
C ASP A 357 10.40 15.49 34.72
N PRO A 358 10.42 14.94 35.94
CA PRO A 358 9.28 15.01 36.85
C PRO A 358 9.02 16.43 37.39
N THR A 359 9.99 17.34 37.28
CA THR A 359 9.84 18.75 37.70
C THR A 359 9.10 19.58 36.65
N ALA A 360 9.13 19.16 35.38
CA ALA A 360 8.43 19.83 34.29
C ALA A 360 6.94 19.54 34.39
N GLU A 361 6.17 20.55 34.79
CA GLU A 361 4.73 20.39 35.02
C GLU A 361 4.01 20.02 33.72
N GLU A 362 4.34 20.69 32.62
CA GLU A 362 3.75 20.50 31.29
C GLU A 362 3.82 19.03 30.82
N ASP A 363 4.95 18.37 31.03
CA ASP A 363 5.19 16.99 30.59
C ASP A 363 4.49 15.94 31.48
N THR A 364 4.15 16.30 32.72
CA THR A 364 3.75 15.35 33.76
C THR A 364 2.33 15.54 34.29
N ILE A 365 1.64 16.64 33.96
CA ILE A 365 0.26 16.93 34.41
C ILE A 365 -0.71 15.80 34.04
N GLU A 366 -0.75 15.41 32.77
CA GLU A 366 -1.71 14.39 32.30
C GLU A 366 -1.50 13.07 33.04
N MET A 367 -0.24 12.66 33.17
CA MET A 367 0.10 11.40 33.83
C MET A 367 -0.14 11.44 35.34
N ALA A 368 0.07 12.59 35.99
CA ALA A 368 -0.24 12.78 37.40
C ALA A 368 -1.75 12.72 37.65
N SER A 369 -2.55 13.39 36.81
CA SER A 369 -4.02 13.36 36.88
C SER A 369 -4.55 11.94 36.69
N PHE A 370 -4.09 11.24 35.64
CA PHE A 370 -4.48 9.86 35.38
C PHE A 370 -4.10 8.91 36.52
N SER A 371 -2.89 9.05 37.07
CA SER A 371 -2.40 8.22 38.18
C SER A 371 -3.21 8.44 39.47
N LEU A 372 -3.65 9.68 39.72
CA LEU A 372 -4.50 10.01 40.86
C LEU A 372 -5.90 9.39 40.72
N GLN A 373 -6.52 9.53 39.53
CA GLN A 373 -7.82 8.92 39.22
C GLN A 373 -7.79 7.39 39.36
N ASN A 374 -6.66 6.78 39.02
CA ASN A 374 -6.45 5.34 39.06
C ASN A 374 -5.68 4.86 40.30
N SER A 375 -5.66 5.64 41.38
CA SER A 375 -4.90 5.37 42.61
C SER A 375 -5.27 4.06 43.34
N LYS A 376 -6.39 3.42 42.97
CA LYS A 376 -6.76 2.06 43.39
C LYS A 376 -5.73 1.01 42.96
N PHE A 377 -4.94 1.28 41.92
CA PHE A 377 -3.84 0.43 41.47
C PHE A 377 -2.52 0.86 42.13
N GLU A 378 -1.75 -0.12 42.61
CA GLU A 378 -0.50 0.12 43.34
C GLU A 378 0.54 0.88 42.49
N GLU A 379 0.65 0.52 41.21
CA GLU A 379 1.56 1.16 40.25
C GLU A 379 1.20 2.63 40.01
N ALA A 380 -0.10 2.94 39.91
CA ALA A 380 -0.59 4.31 39.72
C ALA A 380 -0.33 5.16 40.96
N ASN A 381 -0.62 4.64 42.16
CA ASN A 381 -0.31 5.34 43.41
C ASN A 381 1.20 5.60 43.58
N THR A 382 2.03 4.63 43.22
CA THR A 382 3.49 4.76 43.26
C THR A 382 3.99 5.81 42.29
N LEU A 383 3.48 5.82 41.06
CA LEU A 383 3.83 6.82 40.05
C LEU A 383 3.39 8.22 40.49
N TYR A 384 2.17 8.38 41.00
CA TYR A 384 1.69 9.67 41.49
C TYR A 384 2.60 10.26 42.57
N LYS A 385 2.98 9.44 43.56
CA LYS A 385 3.92 9.85 44.62
C LYS A 385 5.28 10.26 44.06
N MET A 386 5.78 9.54 43.05
CA MET A 386 7.05 9.87 42.37
C MET A 386 6.97 11.23 41.67
N LEU A 387 5.87 11.50 40.95
CA LEU A 387 5.68 12.76 40.23
C LEU A 387 5.50 13.94 41.19
N VAL A 388 4.73 13.77 42.28
CA VAL A 388 4.55 14.82 43.28
C VAL A 388 5.84 15.07 44.07
N ALA A 389 6.57 14.01 44.46
CA ALA A 389 7.85 14.15 45.16
C ALA A 389 8.92 14.81 44.29
N GLY A 390 8.89 14.63 42.97
CA GLY A 390 9.78 15.32 42.04
C GLY A 390 9.50 16.83 41.90
N ARG A 391 8.32 17.30 42.33
CA ARG A 391 7.92 18.72 42.32
C ARG A 391 8.15 19.43 43.66
N ALA A 392 8.47 18.69 44.71
CA ALA A 392 8.78 19.18 46.05
C ALA A 392 10.28 19.46 46.18
#